data_AF-A0A349Z9F6-F1
#
_entry.id   AF-A0A349Z9F6-F1
#
_cell.length_a   1.000
_cell.length_b   1.000
_cell.length_c   1.000
_cell.angle_alpha   90.00
_cell.angle_beta   90.00
_cell.angle_gamma   90.00
#
_symmetry.space_group_name_H-M   'P 1'
#
loop_
_entity.id
_entity.type
_entity.pdbx_description
1 polymer ?
#
loop_
_entity_poly.entity_id
_entity_poly.type
_entity_poly.pdbx_seq_one_letter_code
_entity_poly.pdbx_strand_id
1 'polypeptide(L)'
;MQNLQQSINLVLDYVKGIWIKKRYVMFCSWLICPIGFFYVASMPDQYQSRAVVFVDTRSVLQPILRGLAIQTNPAQEIQMMVKTLLSRSNVEKIARESDLDLYTQDEDEFDQLVSRLTKDIRMGGTGRDNIYTISYSNAKPLVAQRVVQETLDLFVEGALGGNRRENDTAGRFLDEQIADYERRLAEAESELADFKRRYSNVLPLQGTFYSRLQSLNEELRTTKLQIRQLTQQAETLQGKLVKAKSLDGFGVNNGNDSVLQTRYDERIRSLEEELDRLRLRFTDQHPDVIET
;
A
#
# COMPACT_ATOMS: atom_id res chain seq x y z
N MET A 1 58.42 38.46 -13.46
CA MET A 1 59.67 37.66 -13.28
C MET A 1 60.69 38.33 -12.36
N GLN A 2 60.71 39.66 -12.18
CA GLN A 2 61.66 40.36 -11.29
C GLN A 2 61.47 40.08 -9.78
N ASN A 3 60.24 39.90 -9.30
CA ASN A 3 59.97 39.56 -7.89
C ASN A 3 60.57 38.21 -7.47
N LEU A 4 60.63 37.24 -8.39
CA LEU A 4 61.21 35.93 -8.13
C LEU A 4 62.74 36.02 -7.99
N GLN A 5 63.40 36.79 -8.86
CA GLN A 5 64.85 37.03 -8.78
C GLN A 5 65.25 37.80 -7.52
N GLN A 6 64.44 38.78 -7.09
CA GLN A 6 64.67 39.49 -5.83
C GLN A 6 64.55 38.56 -4.62
N SER A 7 63.57 37.66 -4.62
CA SER A 7 63.39 36.66 -3.56
C SER A 7 64.58 35.69 -3.48
N ILE A 8 65.07 35.25 -4.64
CA ILE A 8 66.24 34.36 -4.74
C ILE A 8 67.50 35.07 -4.21
N ASN A 9 67.70 36.33 -4.57
CA ASN A 9 68.85 37.10 -4.08
C ASN A 9 68.78 37.35 -2.58
N LEU A 10 67.59 37.63 -2.03
CA LEU A 10 67.36 37.77 -0.59
C LEU A 10 67.71 36.49 0.16
N VAL A 11 67.29 35.33 -0.35
CA VAL A 11 67.64 34.02 0.22
C VAL A 11 69.15 33.77 0.14
N LEU A 12 69.79 34.08 -0.99
CA LEU A 12 71.24 33.93 -1.15
C LEU A 12 72.05 34.80 -0.19
N ASP A 13 71.61 36.04 0.07
CA ASP A 13 72.25 36.92 1.05
C ASP A 13 72.08 36.41 2.49
N TYR A 14 70.90 35.89 2.85
CA TYR A 14 70.73 35.23 4.15
C TYR A 14 71.61 33.97 4.30
N VAL A 15 71.73 33.16 3.25
CA VAL A 15 72.61 31.96 3.25
C VAL A 15 74.08 32.35 3.39
N LYS A 16 74.54 33.40 2.70
CA LYS A 16 75.90 33.94 2.88
C LYS A 16 76.11 34.49 4.30
N GLY A 17 75.11 35.16 4.88
CA GLY A 17 75.12 35.62 6.27
C GLY A 17 75.25 34.48 7.29
N ILE A 18 74.57 33.36 7.04
CA ILE A 18 74.70 32.11 7.80
C ILE A 18 76.11 31.52 7.68
N TRP A 19 76.72 31.59 6.49
CA TRP A 19 78.06 31.05 6.24
C TRP A 19 79.16 31.83 6.95
N ILE A 20 79.01 33.15 7.09
CA ILE A 20 79.96 34.01 7.82
C ILE A 20 79.89 33.78 9.34
N LYS A 21 78.70 33.43 9.87
CA LYS A 21 78.47 33.10 11.29
C LYS A 21 78.49 31.59 11.56
N LYS A 22 79.16 30.78 10.72
CA LYS A 22 79.17 29.30 10.80
C LYS A 22 79.47 28.71 12.20
N ARG A 23 80.30 29.39 13.02
CA ARG A 23 80.60 28.96 14.39
C ARG A 23 79.38 29.04 15.33
N TYR A 24 78.57 30.10 15.22
CA TYR A 24 77.34 30.24 16.00
C TYR A 24 76.27 29.24 15.56
N VAL A 25 76.16 28.99 14.25
CA VAL A 25 75.23 27.99 13.70
C VAL A 25 75.61 26.58 14.15
N MET A 26 76.90 26.25 14.13
CA MET A 26 77.41 24.96 14.63
C MET A 26 77.16 24.80 16.14
N PHE A 27 77.35 25.86 16.93
CA PHE A 27 77.08 25.83 18.37
C PHE A 27 75.57 25.69 18.67
N CYS A 28 74.71 26.45 17.98
CA CYS A 28 73.25 26.31 18.12
C CYS A 28 72.77 24.92 17.68
N SER A 29 73.30 24.39 16.57
CA SER A 29 72.97 23.04 16.10
C SER A 29 73.43 21.97 17.10
N TRP A 30 74.65 22.09 17.63
CA TRP A 30 75.14 21.20 18.68
C TRP A 30 74.35 21.36 19.99
N LEU A 31 73.75 22.50 20.30
CA LEU A 31 72.83 22.57 21.46
C LEU A 31 71.46 21.95 21.16
N ILE A 32 70.88 22.23 19.99
CA ILE A 32 69.52 21.83 19.64
C ILE A 32 69.44 20.32 19.36
N CYS A 33 70.42 19.74 18.67
CA CYS A 33 70.43 18.31 18.34
C CYS A 33 70.36 17.37 19.55
N PRO A 34 71.19 17.49 20.60
CA PRO A 34 71.11 16.62 21.77
C PRO A 34 69.85 16.90 22.60
N ILE A 35 69.37 18.14 22.67
CA ILE A 35 68.10 18.45 23.33
C ILE A 35 66.94 17.78 22.59
N GLY A 36 66.91 17.88 21.26
CA GLY A 36 65.92 17.21 20.42
C GLY A 36 66.01 15.68 20.52
N PHE A 37 67.23 15.13 20.52
CA PHE A 37 67.44 13.69 20.71
C PHE A 37 66.96 13.21 22.07
N PHE A 38 67.29 13.94 23.14
CA PHE A 38 66.84 13.63 24.50
C PHE A 38 65.31 13.69 24.62
N TYR A 39 64.68 14.69 23.97
CA TYR A 39 63.23 14.81 23.92
C TYR A 39 62.57 13.62 23.21
N VAL A 40 63.07 13.23 22.03
CA VAL A 40 62.55 12.07 21.28
C VAL A 40 62.78 10.76 22.05
N ALA A 41 63.94 10.58 22.67
CA ALA A 41 64.25 9.39 23.45
C ALA A 41 63.43 9.27 24.75
N SER A 42 62.90 10.38 25.27
CA SER A 42 62.03 10.40 26.45
C SER A 42 60.54 10.18 26.12
N MET A 43 60.18 10.15 24.83
CA MET A 43 58.80 9.96 24.40
C MET A 43 58.39 8.49 24.58
N PRO A 44 57.26 8.19 25.25
CA PRO A 44 56.83 6.82 25.45
C PRO A 44 56.40 6.18 24.13
N ASP A 45 56.78 4.91 23.94
CA ASP A 45 56.31 4.10 22.83
C ASP A 45 54.79 3.94 22.89
N GLN A 46 54.14 4.07 21.73
CA GLN A 46 52.68 3.96 21.57
C GLN A 46 52.38 2.95 20.47
N TYR A 47 51.71 1.85 20.83
CA TYR A 47 51.31 0.80 19.91
C TYR A 47 49.83 0.92 19.60
N GLN A 48 49.49 0.91 18.32
CA GLN A 48 48.10 0.96 17.86
C GLN A 48 47.66 -0.40 17.32
N SER A 49 46.54 -0.91 17.83
CA SER A 49 45.84 -2.05 17.25
C SER A 49 44.66 -1.57 16.40
N ARG A 50 44.37 -2.29 15.32
CA ARG A 50 43.28 -1.96 14.38
C ARG A 50 42.56 -3.23 13.94
N ALA A 51 41.24 -3.22 14.03
CA ALA A 51 40.36 -4.23 13.46
C ALA A 51 39.44 -3.59 12.42
N VAL A 52 39.13 -4.33 11.36
CA VAL A 52 38.21 -3.93 10.30
C VAL A 52 37.11 -4.97 10.21
N VAL A 53 35.86 -4.51 10.31
CA VAL A 53 34.67 -5.37 10.33
C VAL A 53 33.68 -4.89 9.29
N PHE A 54 33.12 -5.84 8.55
CA PHE A 54 32.02 -5.63 7.62
C PHE A 54 30.71 -6.05 8.29
N VAL A 55 29.71 -5.17 8.28
CA VAL A 55 28.39 -5.46 8.88
C VAL A 55 27.35 -5.54 7.78
N ASP A 56 26.77 -6.72 7.62
CA ASP A 56 25.59 -6.88 6.77
C ASP A 56 24.34 -6.49 7.55
N THR A 57 23.85 -5.27 7.31
CA THR A 57 22.62 -4.73 7.91
C THR A 57 21.38 -5.03 7.07
N ARG A 58 21.47 -5.93 6.07
CA ARG A 58 20.31 -6.28 5.25
C ARG A 58 19.39 -7.22 6.04
N SER A 59 18.48 -6.63 6.80
CA SER A 59 17.37 -7.38 7.40
C SER A 59 16.46 -7.90 6.28
N VAL A 60 16.18 -9.22 6.30
CA VAL A 60 15.28 -9.88 5.35
C VAL A 60 13.84 -9.32 5.48
N LEU A 61 13.50 -8.70 6.61
CA LEU A 61 12.20 -8.09 6.88
C LEU A 61 12.07 -6.67 6.33
N GLN A 62 13.18 -6.00 6.00
CA GLN A 62 13.21 -4.61 5.55
C GLN A 62 12.37 -4.36 4.27
N PRO A 63 12.35 -5.26 3.26
CA PRO A 63 11.47 -5.13 2.11
C PRO A 63 9.98 -5.32 2.44
N ILE A 64 9.66 -6.14 3.45
CA ILE A 64 8.28 -6.48 3.83
C ILE A 64 7.64 -5.35 4.66
N LEU A 65 8.45 -4.69 5.50
CA LEU A 65 8.05 -3.50 6.26
C LEU A 65 8.08 -2.21 5.42
N ARG A 66 8.51 -2.29 4.16
CA ARG A 66 8.65 -1.14 3.25
C ARG A 66 7.27 -0.57 2.92
N GLY A 67 6.89 0.49 3.63
CA GLY A 67 5.60 1.17 3.49
C GLY A 67 4.62 0.94 4.65
N LEU A 68 4.96 0.09 5.62
CA LEU A 68 4.18 -0.14 6.85
C LEU A 68 4.78 0.56 8.08
N ALA A 69 6.09 0.83 8.08
CA ALA A 69 6.80 1.46 9.20
C ALA A 69 7.75 2.59 8.75
N ILE A 70 8.11 3.46 9.70
CA ILE A 70 9.05 4.58 9.50
C ILE A 70 10.43 3.99 9.17
N GLN A 71 10.93 4.34 7.99
CA GLN A 71 12.21 3.85 7.47
C GLN A 71 13.36 4.54 8.23
N THR A 72 14.03 3.81 9.13
CA THR A 72 15.24 4.30 9.78
C THR A 72 16.41 4.22 8.79
N ASN A 73 17.18 5.29 8.64
CA ASN A 73 18.33 5.31 7.74
C ASN A 73 19.42 4.37 8.29
N PRO A 74 19.94 3.38 7.53
CA PRO A 74 20.97 2.47 8.01
C PRO A 74 22.21 3.18 8.56
N ALA A 75 22.54 4.36 8.02
CA ALA A 75 23.63 5.18 8.56
C ALA A 75 23.35 5.72 9.98
N GLN A 76 22.10 6.05 10.30
CA GLN A 76 21.69 6.52 11.63
C GLN A 76 21.62 5.36 12.63
N GLU A 77 21.11 4.21 12.21
CA GLU A 77 21.04 3.00 13.04
C GLU A 77 22.43 2.57 13.50
N ILE A 78 23.41 2.57 12.58
CA ILE A 78 24.78 2.22 12.91
C ILE A 78 25.46 3.30 13.77
N GLN A 79 25.15 4.58 13.56
CA GLN A 79 25.65 5.65 14.45
C GLN A 79 25.11 5.50 15.88
N MET A 80 23.84 5.10 16.02
CA MET A 80 23.25 4.76 17.32
C MET A 80 23.91 3.51 17.92
N MET A 81 24.23 2.51 17.10
CA MET A 81 24.94 1.32 17.53
C MET A 81 26.34 1.64 18.07
N VAL A 82 27.13 2.43 17.34
CA VAL A 82 28.45 2.93 17.78
C VAL A 82 28.34 3.68 19.11
N LYS A 83 27.35 4.56 19.23
CA LYS A 83 27.09 5.31 20.48
C LYS A 83 26.69 4.39 21.64
N THR A 84 25.96 3.32 21.36
CA THR A 84 25.54 2.34 22.36
C THR A 84 26.71 1.47 22.82
N LEU A 85 27.60 1.05 21.92
CA LEU A 85 28.81 0.28 22.26
C LEU A 85 29.79 1.07 23.10
N LEU A 86 29.95 2.36 22.81
CA LEU A 86 30.78 3.26 23.61
C LEU A 86 30.07 3.77 24.88
N SER A 87 28.94 3.17 25.25
CA SER A 87 28.30 3.45 26.53
C SER A 87 29.16 2.96 27.69
N ARG A 88 29.05 3.63 28.85
CA ARG A 88 29.88 3.34 30.03
C ARG A 88 29.85 1.86 30.42
N SER A 89 28.66 1.26 30.49
CA SER A 89 28.50 -0.16 30.88
C SER A 89 29.17 -1.14 29.90
N ASN A 90 29.16 -0.82 28.61
CA ASN A 90 29.81 -1.64 27.60
C ASN A 90 31.34 -1.49 27.61
N VAL A 91 31.85 -0.27 27.80
CA VAL A 91 33.30 -0.02 27.95
C VAL A 91 33.84 -0.61 29.25
N GLU A 92 33.04 -0.62 30.30
CA GLU A 92 33.34 -1.31 31.54
C GLU A 92 33.49 -2.82 31.35
N LYS A 93 32.56 -3.45 30.62
CA LYS A 93 32.67 -4.87 30.24
C LYS A 93 33.96 -5.12 29.46
N ILE A 94 34.27 -4.28 28.45
CA ILE A 94 35.53 -4.36 27.69
C ILE A 94 36.75 -4.26 28.61
N ALA A 95 36.76 -3.33 29.58
CA ALA A 95 37.88 -3.15 30.50
C ALA A 95 38.13 -4.37 31.39
N ARG A 96 37.07 -5.04 31.86
CA ARG A 96 37.17 -6.28 32.66
C ARG A 96 37.64 -7.47 31.80
N GLU A 97 37.02 -7.69 30.64
CA GLU A 97 37.37 -8.83 29.76
C GLU A 97 38.78 -8.71 29.17
N SER A 98 39.33 -7.48 29.06
CA SER A 98 40.69 -7.25 28.58
C SER A 98 41.76 -7.24 29.70
N ASP A 99 41.39 -7.64 30.92
CA ASP A 99 42.24 -7.67 32.13
C ASP A 99 42.81 -6.28 32.51
N LEU A 100 42.17 -5.16 32.13
CA LEU A 100 42.66 -3.84 32.52
C LEU A 100 42.30 -3.47 33.97
N ASP A 101 41.27 -4.11 34.53
CA ASP A 101 40.87 -4.00 35.93
C ASP A 101 41.98 -4.45 36.90
N LEU A 102 42.81 -5.41 36.51
CA LEU A 102 43.96 -5.89 37.28
C LEU A 102 45.03 -4.81 37.52
N TYR A 103 45.01 -3.72 36.75
CA TYR A 103 45.95 -2.60 36.90
C TYR A 103 45.41 -1.46 37.77
N THR A 104 44.18 -1.56 38.27
CA THR A 104 43.52 -0.57 39.13
C THR A 104 43.30 -1.14 40.52
N GLN A 105 43.59 -0.36 41.56
CA GLN A 105 43.46 -0.83 42.94
C GLN A 105 42.13 -0.41 43.58
N ASP A 106 41.61 0.75 43.17
CA ASP A 106 40.38 1.35 43.68
C ASP A 106 39.32 1.53 42.58
N GLU A 107 38.05 1.57 42.99
CA GLU A 107 36.91 1.80 42.09
C GLU A 107 37.01 3.16 41.36
N ASP A 108 37.54 4.18 42.03
CA ASP A 108 37.76 5.51 41.44
C ASP A 108 38.83 5.49 40.33
N GLU A 109 39.87 4.67 40.47
CA GLU A 109 40.90 4.51 39.43
C GLU A 109 40.34 3.77 38.22
N PHE A 110 39.50 2.76 38.47
CA PHE A 110 38.79 2.01 37.44
C PHE A 110 37.82 2.89 36.66
N ASP A 111 37.07 3.74 37.33
CA ASP A 111 36.18 4.71 36.68
C ASP A 111 36.94 5.69 35.78
N GLN A 112 38.10 6.16 36.22
CA GLN A 112 38.97 7.00 35.40
C GLN A 112 39.58 6.25 34.21
N LEU A 113 39.89 4.96 34.38
CA LEU A 113 40.33 4.08 33.30
C LEU A 113 39.22 3.93 32.25
N VAL A 114 37.99 3.62 32.66
CA VAL A 114 36.83 3.50 31.77
C VAL A 114 36.60 4.80 31.01
N SER A 115 36.66 5.95 31.68
CA SER A 115 36.53 7.27 31.03
C SER A 115 37.62 7.54 29.99
N ARG A 116 38.86 7.09 30.25
CA ARG A 116 39.96 7.17 29.28
C ARG A 116 39.73 6.24 28.09
N LEU A 117 39.37 4.98 28.33
CA LEU A 117 39.04 4.01 27.28
C LEU A 117 37.94 4.52 26.36
N THR A 118 36.86 5.10 26.89
CA THR A 118 35.77 5.67 26.07
C THR A 118 36.27 6.77 25.13
N LYS A 119 37.28 7.55 25.53
CA LYS A 119 37.87 8.64 24.72
C LYS A 119 38.91 8.13 23.73
N ASP A 120 39.67 7.11 24.11
CA ASP A 120 40.81 6.60 23.35
C ASP A 120 40.39 5.58 22.28
N ILE A 121 39.31 4.82 22.50
CA ILE A 121 38.73 3.93 21.50
C ILE A 121 38.14 4.78 20.37
N ARG A 122 38.74 4.67 19.18
CA ARG A 122 38.27 5.36 17.97
C ARG A 122 37.60 4.37 17.06
N MET A 123 36.33 4.64 16.75
CA MET A 123 35.58 3.93 15.71
C MET A 123 35.31 4.88 14.54
N GLY A 124 35.71 4.48 13.33
CA GLY A 124 35.45 5.20 12.10
C GLY A 124 34.79 4.29 11.08
N GLY A 125 33.78 4.80 10.37
CA GLY A 125 33.11 4.08 9.29
C GLY A 125 33.31 4.78 7.95
N THR A 126 33.58 4.02 6.89
CA THR A 126 33.45 4.50 5.53
C THR A 126 31.99 4.32 5.13
N GLY A 127 31.18 5.37 5.30
CA GLY A 127 29.70 5.32 5.21
C GLY A 127 29.08 4.86 3.88
N ARG A 128 29.87 4.37 2.92
CA ARG A 128 29.39 3.79 1.65
C ARG A 128 29.44 2.26 1.60
N ASP A 129 30.31 1.64 2.40
CA ASP A 129 30.65 0.21 2.20
C ASP A 129 30.31 -0.69 3.40
N ASN A 130 29.59 -0.17 4.42
CA ASN A 130 29.34 -0.89 5.69
C ASN A 130 30.60 -1.45 6.36
N ILE A 131 31.76 -0.83 6.09
CA ILE A 131 33.06 -1.20 6.66
C ILE A 131 33.37 -0.25 7.81
N TYR A 132 33.65 -0.83 8.97
CA TYR A 132 33.99 -0.11 10.19
C TYR A 132 35.37 -0.50 10.67
N THR A 133 36.13 0.51 11.09
CA THR A 133 37.46 0.37 11.64
C THR A 133 37.43 0.74 13.12
N ILE A 134 37.84 -0.21 13.96
CA ILE A 134 38.03 -0.04 15.40
C ILE A 134 39.53 0.11 15.63
N SER A 135 39.92 1.11 16.42
CA SER A 135 41.32 1.31 16.77
C SER A 135 41.49 1.82 18.18
N TYR A 136 42.57 1.36 18.81
CA TYR A 136 42.97 1.77 20.15
C TYR A 136 44.50 1.74 20.26
N SER A 137 45.05 2.68 21.03
CA SER A 137 46.50 2.83 21.21
C SER A 137 46.87 2.71 22.68
N ASN A 138 47.93 1.96 22.97
CA ASN A 138 48.45 1.77 24.32
C ASN A 138 49.97 1.59 24.30
N ALA A 139 50.64 1.88 25.41
CA ALA A 139 52.07 1.61 25.58
C ALA A 139 52.42 0.12 25.56
N LYS A 140 51.45 -0.77 25.86
CA LYS A 140 51.63 -2.22 25.77
C LYS A 140 50.90 -2.77 24.53
N PRO A 141 51.59 -3.45 23.60
CA PRO A 141 50.97 -3.96 22.38
C PRO A 141 49.89 -5.02 22.64
N LEU A 142 50.12 -5.89 23.64
CA LEU A 142 49.14 -6.93 24.02
C LEU A 142 47.83 -6.33 24.56
N VAL A 143 47.93 -5.24 25.34
CA VAL A 143 46.75 -4.54 25.87
C VAL A 143 45.98 -3.88 24.72
N ALA A 144 46.69 -3.24 23.79
CA ALA A 144 46.08 -2.65 22.61
C ALA A 144 45.32 -3.70 21.77
N GLN A 145 45.91 -4.88 21.59
CA GLN A 145 45.29 -5.99 20.88
C GLN A 145 44.02 -6.50 21.57
N ARG A 146 44.09 -6.80 22.87
CA ARG A 146 42.95 -7.33 23.64
C ARG A 146 41.78 -6.37 23.66
N VAL A 147 42.02 -5.09 23.93
CA VAL A 147 40.94 -4.08 23.95
C VAL A 147 40.22 -4.03 22.60
N VAL A 148 40.96 -4.04 21.48
CA VAL A 148 40.34 -4.04 20.14
C VAL A 148 39.58 -5.33 19.87
N GLN A 149 40.10 -6.48 20.32
CA GLN A 149 39.44 -7.77 20.18
C GLN A 149 38.13 -7.81 20.98
N GLU A 150 38.14 -7.46 22.26
CA GLU A 150 36.94 -7.43 23.10
C GLU A 150 35.91 -6.41 22.59
N THR A 151 36.37 -5.27 22.09
CA THR A 151 35.48 -4.28 21.46
C THR A 151 34.83 -4.84 20.20
N LEU A 152 35.56 -5.63 19.40
CA LEU A 152 35.04 -6.29 18.22
C LEU A 152 34.04 -7.39 18.59
N ASP A 153 34.33 -8.21 19.59
CA ASP A 153 33.46 -9.29 20.02
C ASP A 153 32.15 -8.74 20.58
N LEU A 154 32.21 -7.69 21.40
CA LEU A 154 31.02 -6.98 21.89
C LEU A 154 30.23 -6.32 20.74
N PHE A 155 30.92 -5.83 19.71
CA PHE A 155 30.27 -5.28 18.53
C PHE A 155 29.47 -6.32 17.76
N VAL A 156 30.06 -7.49 17.53
CA VAL A 156 29.41 -8.61 16.85
C VAL A 156 28.24 -9.14 17.69
N GLU A 157 28.42 -9.31 19.00
CA GLU A 157 27.37 -9.71 19.94
C GLU A 157 26.20 -8.72 19.92
N GLY A 158 26.50 -7.42 19.97
CA GLY A 158 25.51 -6.35 19.89
C GLY A 158 24.76 -6.33 18.56
N ALA A 159 25.45 -6.56 17.43
CA ALA A 159 24.85 -6.59 16.09
C ALA A 159 23.83 -7.73 15.97
N LEU A 160 24.23 -8.93 16.40
CA LEU A 160 23.39 -10.12 16.37
C LEU A 160 22.18 -9.99 17.31
N GLY A 161 22.37 -9.40 18.49
CA GLY A 161 21.30 -9.16 19.46
C GLY A 161 20.26 -8.13 18.98
N GLY A 162 20.71 -7.07 18.29
CA GLY A 162 19.83 -6.06 17.68
C GLY A 162 18.88 -6.68 16.66
N ASN A 163 19.42 -7.43 15.70
CA ASN A 163 18.63 -8.12 14.68
C ASN A 163 17.56 -9.05 15.27
N ARG A 164 17.87 -9.76 16.36
CA ARG A 164 16.89 -10.63 17.03
C ARG A 164 15.73 -9.84 17.64
N ARG A 165 16.02 -8.75 18.36
CA ARG A 165 14.98 -7.89 18.97
C ARG A 165 14.10 -7.22 17.92
N GLU A 166 14.69 -6.82 16.79
CA GLU A 166 13.94 -6.25 15.67
C GLU A 166 13.01 -7.29 15.04
N ASN A 167 13.50 -8.51 14.80
CA ASN A 167 12.67 -9.62 14.31
C ASN A 167 11.53 -9.95 15.29
N ASP A 168 11.79 -10.00 16.59
CA ASP A 168 10.77 -10.25 17.62
C ASP A 168 9.73 -9.13 17.68
N THR A 169 10.14 -7.88 17.41
CA THR A 169 9.22 -6.73 17.38
C THR A 169 8.38 -6.72 16.11
N ALA A 170 8.99 -7.03 14.96
CA ALA A 170 8.27 -7.19 13.70
C ALA A 170 7.29 -8.37 13.76
N GLY A 171 7.68 -9.49 14.36
CA GLY A 171 6.80 -10.65 14.58
C GLY A 171 5.57 -10.26 15.40
N ARG A 172 5.76 -9.60 16.55
CA ARG A 172 4.65 -9.11 17.38
C ARG A 172 3.74 -8.13 16.64
N PHE A 173 4.30 -7.22 15.85
CA PHE A 173 3.52 -6.31 15.02
C PHE A 173 2.68 -7.06 13.99
N LEU A 174 3.26 -8.06 13.31
CA LEU A 174 2.54 -8.88 12.34
C LEU A 174 1.42 -9.69 13.01
N ASP A 175 1.67 -10.28 14.19
CA ASP A 175 0.67 -11.01 14.95
C ASP A 175 -0.52 -10.10 15.34
N GLU A 176 -0.23 -8.85 15.75
CA GLU A 176 -1.25 -7.86 16.05
C GLU A 176 -2.08 -7.49 14.82
N GLN A 177 -1.43 -7.28 13.66
CA GLN A 177 -2.13 -7.01 12.41
C GLN A 177 -2.99 -8.20 11.97
N ILE A 178 -2.47 -9.43 12.06
CA ILE A 178 -3.21 -10.65 11.73
C ILE A 178 -4.48 -10.73 12.60
N ALA A 179 -4.36 -10.54 13.91
CA ALA A 179 -5.50 -10.59 14.82
C ALA A 179 -6.55 -9.49 14.53
N ASP A 180 -6.13 -8.28 14.13
CA ASP A 180 -7.06 -7.22 13.71
C ASP A 180 -7.79 -7.58 12.41
N TYR A 181 -7.06 -8.11 11.41
CA TYR A 181 -7.65 -8.55 10.15
C TYR A 181 -8.60 -9.74 10.32
N GLU A 182 -8.26 -10.70 11.17
CA GLU A 182 -9.15 -11.82 11.52
C GLU A 182 -10.46 -11.32 12.13
N ARG A 183 -10.40 -10.35 13.04
CA ARG A 183 -11.59 -9.74 13.64
C ARG A 183 -12.46 -9.04 12.60
N ARG A 184 -11.85 -8.23 11.73
CA ARG A 184 -12.56 -7.53 10.65
C ARG A 184 -13.17 -8.51 9.65
N LEU A 185 -12.49 -9.61 9.35
CA LEU A 185 -12.99 -10.65 8.46
C LEU A 185 -14.20 -11.34 9.09
N ALA A 186 -14.10 -11.75 10.36
CA ALA A 186 -15.22 -12.37 11.08
C ALA A 186 -16.44 -11.45 11.17
N GLU A 187 -16.23 -10.14 11.39
CA GLU A 187 -17.29 -9.13 11.37
C GLU A 187 -17.94 -9.04 9.98
N ALA A 188 -17.15 -8.90 8.91
CA ALA A 188 -17.65 -8.85 7.53
C ALA A 188 -18.37 -10.13 7.11
N GLU A 189 -17.89 -11.31 7.53
CA GLU A 189 -18.54 -12.59 7.30
C GLU A 189 -19.88 -12.69 8.04
N SER A 190 -19.95 -12.20 9.28
CA SER A 190 -21.19 -12.14 10.05
C SER A 190 -22.21 -11.18 9.39
N GLU A 191 -21.77 -10.00 8.96
CA GLU A 191 -22.62 -9.07 8.23
C GLU A 191 -23.16 -9.68 6.93
N LEU A 192 -22.31 -10.39 6.19
CA LEU A 192 -22.69 -11.09 4.97
C LEU A 192 -23.66 -12.24 5.25
N ALA A 193 -23.44 -13.01 6.32
CA ALA A 193 -24.36 -14.06 6.75
C ALA A 193 -25.73 -13.48 7.13
N ASP A 194 -25.77 -12.39 7.90
CA ASP A 194 -27.00 -11.70 8.28
C ASP A 194 -27.71 -11.06 7.08
N PHE A 195 -26.96 -10.56 6.10
CA PHE A 195 -27.50 -10.09 4.83
C PHE A 195 -28.16 -11.25 4.06
N LYS A 196 -27.46 -12.39 3.90
CA LYS A 196 -28.01 -13.58 3.23
C LYS A 196 -29.24 -14.14 3.95
N ARG A 197 -29.26 -14.14 5.28
CA ARG A 197 -30.41 -14.58 6.08
C ARG A 197 -31.61 -13.66 5.93
N ARG A 198 -31.41 -12.34 6.01
CA ARG A 198 -32.50 -11.35 5.87
C ARG A 198 -33.09 -11.31 4.46
N TYR A 199 -32.26 -11.49 3.44
CA TYR A 199 -32.67 -11.41 2.04
C TYR A 199 -32.75 -12.79 1.35
N SER A 200 -32.87 -13.89 2.11
CA SER A 200 -32.92 -15.26 1.58
C SER A 200 -34.03 -15.47 0.54
N ASN A 201 -35.15 -14.76 0.70
CA ASN A 201 -36.29 -14.85 -0.22
C ASN A 201 -36.03 -14.14 -1.55
N VAL A 202 -35.08 -13.21 -1.59
CA VAL A 202 -34.79 -12.36 -2.76
C VAL A 202 -33.48 -12.79 -3.45
N LEU A 203 -32.49 -13.30 -2.69
CA LEU A 203 -31.24 -13.78 -3.26
C LEU A 203 -31.44 -15.05 -4.10
N PRO A 204 -30.95 -15.07 -5.36
CA PRO A 204 -30.93 -16.30 -6.17
C PRO A 204 -30.07 -17.39 -5.52
N LEU A 205 -30.54 -18.65 -5.53
CA LEU A 205 -29.71 -19.81 -5.17
C LEU A 205 -28.59 -20.05 -6.20
N GLN A 206 -28.75 -19.56 -7.44
CA GLN A 206 -27.76 -19.60 -8.52
C GLN A 206 -27.86 -18.34 -9.40
N GLY A 207 -26.72 -17.76 -9.76
CA GLY A 207 -26.62 -16.55 -10.60
C GLY A 207 -26.45 -15.24 -9.82
N THR A 208 -26.35 -14.11 -10.53
CA THR A 208 -26.25 -12.78 -9.93
C THR A 208 -27.64 -12.25 -9.55
N PHE A 209 -27.74 -11.42 -8.50
CA PHE A 209 -29.00 -10.76 -8.11
C PHE A 209 -29.68 -10.07 -9.30
N TYR A 210 -28.88 -9.47 -10.18
CA TYR A 210 -29.32 -8.78 -11.38
C TYR A 210 -29.99 -9.70 -12.42
N SER A 211 -29.51 -10.94 -12.61
CA SER A 211 -30.14 -11.85 -13.57
C SER A 211 -31.53 -12.29 -13.08
N ARG A 212 -31.68 -12.55 -11.78
CA ARG A 212 -32.99 -12.87 -11.17
C ARG A 212 -33.95 -11.68 -11.25
N LEU A 213 -33.47 -10.47 -10.94
CA LEU A 213 -34.26 -9.24 -11.06
C LEU A 213 -34.73 -9.01 -12.50
N GLN A 214 -33.91 -9.33 -13.49
CA GLN A 214 -34.30 -9.24 -14.90
C GLN A 214 -35.36 -10.27 -15.26
N SER A 215 -35.23 -11.52 -14.80
CA SER A 215 -36.26 -12.56 -15.03
C SER A 215 -37.60 -12.21 -14.39
N LEU A 216 -37.60 -11.72 -13.14
CA LEU A 216 -38.79 -11.27 -12.42
C LEU A 216 -39.47 -10.08 -13.12
N ASN A 217 -38.69 -9.13 -13.66
CA ASN A 217 -39.25 -8.02 -14.43
C ASN A 217 -39.92 -8.47 -15.72
N GLU A 218 -39.35 -9.48 -16.38
CA GLU A 218 -39.95 -10.03 -17.60
C GLU A 218 -41.24 -10.80 -17.28
N GLU A 219 -41.25 -11.61 -16.22
CA GLU A 219 -42.45 -12.29 -15.71
C GLU A 219 -43.55 -11.30 -15.29
N LEU A 220 -43.16 -10.18 -14.67
CA LEU A 220 -44.09 -9.10 -14.31
C LEU A 220 -44.68 -8.45 -15.58
N ARG A 221 -43.87 -8.23 -16.62
CA ARG A 221 -44.35 -7.71 -17.91
C ARG A 221 -45.32 -8.66 -18.58
N THR A 222 -45.01 -9.96 -18.65
CA THR A 222 -45.90 -10.96 -19.26
C THR A 222 -47.21 -11.08 -18.50
N THR A 223 -47.16 -11.10 -17.16
CA THR A 223 -48.36 -11.14 -16.31
C THR A 223 -49.23 -9.89 -16.50
N LYS A 224 -48.63 -8.69 -16.59
CA LYS A 224 -49.39 -7.45 -16.88
C LYS A 224 -50.05 -7.48 -18.26
N LEU A 225 -49.39 -8.04 -19.27
CA LEU A 225 -49.97 -8.22 -20.59
C LEU A 225 -51.15 -9.20 -20.54
N GLN A 226 -51.01 -10.33 -19.83
CA GLN A 226 -52.10 -11.28 -19.62
C GLN A 226 -53.29 -10.65 -18.90
N ILE A 227 -53.06 -9.87 -17.83
CA ILE A 227 -54.13 -9.15 -17.13
C ILE A 227 -54.87 -8.23 -18.10
N ARG A 228 -54.16 -7.42 -18.89
CA ARG A 228 -54.77 -6.53 -19.89
C ARG A 228 -55.59 -7.29 -20.93
N GLN A 229 -55.08 -8.41 -21.41
CA GLN A 229 -55.78 -9.24 -22.38
C GLN A 229 -57.06 -9.84 -21.77
N LEU A 230 -56.99 -10.34 -20.54
CA LEU A 230 -58.16 -10.88 -19.83
C LEU A 230 -59.19 -9.81 -19.50
N THR A 231 -58.76 -8.60 -19.11
CA THR A 231 -59.69 -7.48 -18.89
C THR A 231 -60.38 -7.06 -20.19
N GLN A 232 -59.66 -7.01 -21.31
CA GLN A 232 -60.27 -6.75 -22.62
C GLN A 232 -61.25 -7.86 -23.02
N GLN A 233 -60.91 -9.13 -22.76
CA GLN A 233 -61.84 -10.24 -22.97
C GLN A 233 -63.10 -10.11 -22.11
N ALA A 234 -62.96 -9.75 -20.83
CA ALA A 234 -64.10 -9.52 -19.94
C ALA A 234 -64.98 -8.36 -20.42
N GLU A 235 -64.39 -7.23 -20.81
CA GLU A 235 -65.11 -6.07 -21.35
C GLU A 235 -65.86 -6.42 -22.64
N THR A 236 -65.23 -7.16 -23.57
CA THR A 236 -65.90 -7.59 -24.81
C THR A 236 -67.04 -8.57 -24.55
N LEU A 237 -66.89 -9.50 -23.60
CA LEU A 237 -67.96 -10.40 -23.19
C LEU A 237 -69.10 -9.64 -22.51
N GLN A 238 -68.79 -8.67 -21.65
CA GLN A 238 -69.79 -7.80 -21.03
C GLN A 238 -70.52 -6.96 -22.08
N GLY A 239 -69.80 -6.39 -23.06
CA GLY A 239 -70.38 -5.67 -24.19
C GLY A 239 -71.30 -6.56 -25.04
N LYS A 240 -70.93 -7.82 -25.27
CA LYS A 240 -71.79 -8.82 -25.94
C LYS A 240 -73.04 -9.15 -25.11
N LEU A 241 -72.92 -9.28 -23.78
CA LEU A 241 -74.07 -9.52 -22.90
C LEU A 241 -75.04 -8.32 -22.87
N VAL A 242 -74.52 -7.09 -22.82
CA VAL A 242 -75.35 -5.87 -22.91
C VAL A 242 -76.05 -5.81 -24.27
N LYS A 243 -75.33 -6.09 -25.35
CA LYS A 243 -75.90 -6.13 -26.71
C LYS A 243 -76.96 -7.23 -26.87
N ALA A 244 -76.72 -8.41 -26.30
CA ALA A 244 -77.70 -9.49 -26.27
C ALA A 244 -78.95 -9.11 -25.45
N LYS A 245 -78.77 -8.45 -24.30
CA LYS A 245 -79.87 -7.95 -23.47
C LYS A 245 -80.68 -6.82 -24.14
N SER A 246 -80.06 -6.03 -25.03
CA SER A 246 -80.77 -5.06 -25.88
C SER A 246 -81.50 -5.67 -27.08
N LEU A 247 -81.13 -6.88 -27.51
CA LEU A 247 -81.82 -7.64 -28.56
C LEU A 247 -82.99 -8.48 -28.00
N ASP A 248 -82.94 -8.85 -26.71
CA ASP A 248 -83.98 -9.63 -26.02
C ASP A 248 -85.05 -8.75 -25.34
N GLY A 249 -84.99 -7.43 -25.56
CA GLY A 249 -86.01 -6.47 -25.17
C GLY A 249 -87.22 -6.47 -26.10
N PHE A 250 -87.80 -7.64 -26.42
CA PHE A 250 -89.14 -7.75 -26.99
C PHE A 250 -90.19 -7.48 -25.90
N GLY A 251 -90.26 -6.23 -25.47
CA GLY A 251 -91.42 -5.71 -24.74
C GLY A 251 -92.54 -5.48 -25.74
N VAL A 252 -93.53 -6.36 -25.74
CA VAL A 252 -94.83 -6.15 -26.40
C VAL A 252 -95.42 -4.84 -25.87
N ASN A 253 -95.37 -3.79 -26.69
CA ASN A 253 -96.16 -2.60 -26.46
C ASN A 253 -96.93 -2.28 -27.74
N ASN A 254 -98.24 -2.52 -27.63
CA ASN A 254 -99.25 -2.28 -28.64
C ASN A 254 -99.41 -0.77 -28.82
N GLY A 255 -99.03 -0.23 -29.98
CA GLY A 255 -99.20 1.19 -30.27
C GLY A 255 -98.58 1.65 -31.59
N ASN A 256 -99.39 1.58 -32.63
CA ASN A 256 -99.41 2.37 -33.88
C ASN A 256 -98.09 2.70 -34.63
N ASP A 257 -98.13 2.30 -35.91
CA ASP A 257 -97.32 2.79 -37.03
C ASP A 257 -95.81 2.62 -36.93
N SER A 258 -95.37 1.41 -37.25
CA SER A 258 -94.16 1.23 -38.04
C SER A 258 -94.36 0.04 -38.97
N VAL A 259 -94.29 0.31 -40.28
CA VAL A 259 -94.33 -0.65 -41.37
C VAL A 259 -93.51 -1.89 -41.01
N LEU A 260 -94.21 -3.01 -40.81
CA LEU A 260 -93.62 -4.32 -40.62
C LEU A 260 -92.89 -4.68 -41.92
N GLN A 261 -91.56 -4.53 -41.95
CA GLN A 261 -90.79 -5.09 -43.05
C GLN A 261 -90.82 -6.61 -42.95
N THR A 262 -91.69 -7.24 -43.73
CA THR A 262 -91.75 -8.69 -43.88
C THR A 262 -90.82 -9.10 -45.03
N ARG A 263 -90.37 -10.36 -45.06
CA ARG A 263 -89.57 -10.90 -46.19
C ARG A 263 -90.28 -10.81 -47.55
N TYR A 264 -91.56 -10.47 -47.56
CA TYR A 264 -92.35 -10.27 -48.77
C TYR A 264 -92.18 -8.86 -49.35
N ASP A 265 -91.78 -7.85 -48.56
CA ASP A 265 -91.62 -6.47 -49.07
C ASP A 265 -90.44 -6.35 -50.04
N GLU A 266 -89.38 -7.12 -49.80
CA GLU A 266 -88.23 -7.20 -50.71
C GLU A 266 -88.61 -7.93 -52.02
N ARG A 267 -89.52 -8.90 -51.94
CA ARG A 267 -90.08 -9.59 -53.11
C ARG A 267 -91.00 -8.67 -53.92
N ILE A 268 -91.87 -7.91 -53.25
CA ILE A 268 -92.80 -6.96 -53.89
C ILE A 268 -91.99 -5.87 -54.61
N ARG A 269 -90.99 -5.31 -53.95
CA ARG A 269 -90.11 -4.30 -54.58
C ARG A 269 -89.39 -4.84 -55.81
N SER A 270 -88.89 -6.09 -55.75
CA SER A 270 -88.26 -6.71 -56.92
C SER A 270 -89.22 -6.93 -58.09
N LEU A 271 -90.49 -7.26 -57.80
CA LEU A 271 -91.54 -7.42 -58.81
C LEU A 271 -91.97 -6.06 -59.39
N GLU A 272 -92.06 -5.01 -58.58
CA GLU A 272 -92.34 -3.65 -59.05
C GLU A 272 -91.24 -3.14 -59.98
N GLU A 273 -89.96 -3.36 -59.64
CA GLU A 273 -88.83 -3.00 -60.51
C GLU A 273 -88.83 -3.81 -61.83
N GLU A 274 -89.24 -5.08 -61.79
CA GLU A 274 -89.37 -5.93 -62.98
C GLU A 274 -90.54 -5.48 -63.88
N LEU A 275 -91.66 -5.11 -63.27
CA LEU A 275 -92.85 -4.58 -63.96
C LEU A 275 -92.57 -3.23 -64.62
N ASP A 276 -91.88 -2.32 -63.94
CA ASP A 276 -91.45 -1.04 -64.53
C ASP A 276 -90.47 -1.24 -65.69
N ARG A 277 -89.57 -2.22 -65.59
CA ARG A 277 -88.68 -2.58 -66.69
C ARG A 277 -89.42 -3.16 -67.89
N LEU A 278 -90.47 -3.97 -67.66
CA LEU A 278 -91.31 -4.52 -68.72
C LEU A 278 -92.15 -3.41 -69.40
N ARG A 279 -92.71 -2.48 -68.63
CA ARG A 279 -93.46 -1.31 -69.16
C ARG A 279 -92.61 -0.35 -70.00
N LEU A 280 -91.29 -0.31 -69.81
CA LEU A 280 -90.39 0.48 -70.67
C LEU A 280 -90.18 -0.14 -72.06
N ARG A 281 -90.48 -1.43 -72.23
CA ARG A 281 -90.28 -2.15 -73.51
C ARG A 281 -91.56 -2.63 -74.17
N PHE A 282 -92.60 -2.87 -73.38
CA PHE A 282 -93.87 -3.44 -73.84
C PHE A 282 -95.03 -2.56 -73.42
N THR A 283 -96.01 -2.41 -74.31
CA THR A 283 -97.28 -1.72 -74.03
C THR A 283 -98.13 -2.53 -73.06
N ASP A 284 -99.03 -1.85 -72.33
CA ASP A 284 -99.84 -2.41 -71.22
C ASP A 284 -100.71 -3.64 -71.57
N GLN A 285 -100.78 -4.04 -72.84
CA GLN A 285 -101.53 -5.22 -73.31
C GLN A 285 -100.64 -6.43 -73.62
N HIS A 286 -99.33 -6.38 -73.31
CA HIS A 286 -98.42 -7.48 -73.57
C HIS A 286 -98.62 -8.61 -72.52
N PRO A 287 -98.71 -9.89 -72.91
CA PRO A 287 -99.06 -11.00 -72.00
C PRO A 287 -98.19 -11.07 -70.74
N ASP A 288 -96.89 -10.81 -70.87
CA ASP A 288 -95.92 -10.87 -69.77
C ASP A 288 -96.13 -9.79 -68.69
N VAL A 289 -96.83 -8.69 -69.00
CA VAL A 289 -97.17 -7.60 -68.06
C VAL A 289 -98.48 -7.89 -67.30
N ILE A 290 -99.29 -8.82 -67.81
CA ILE A 290 -100.58 -9.18 -67.19
C ILE A 290 -100.41 -10.35 -66.21
N GLU A 291 -99.40 -11.21 -66.39
CA GLU A 291 -99.10 -12.34 -65.49
C GLU A 291 -98.12 -12.01 -64.35
N THR A 292 -97.47 -10.84 -64.35
CA THR A 292 -96.57 -10.37 -63.27
C THR A 292 -97.28 -9.48 -62.25
#